data_AF-A0A7Y2Y175-F1
#
_entry.id   AF-A0A7Y2Y175-F1
#
_cell.length_a   1.000
_cell.length_b   1.000
_cell.length_c   1.000
_cell.angle_alpha   90.00
_cell.angle_beta   90.00
_cell.angle_gamma   90.00
#
_symmetry.space_group_name_H-M   'P 1'
#
loop_
_entity.id
_entity.type
_entity.pdbx_description
1 polymer ?
#
loop_
_entity_poly.entity_id
_entity_poly.type
_entity_poly.pdbx_seq_one_letter_code
_entity_poly.pdbx_strand_id
1 'polypeptide(L)'
;VDIELINEQVKLFYSALDEISIDITEDTFAITEYVQLGLGREQRYYPLEEVGITFNDNGTYQIVSELIFQPPQYDRKTLFHIYNTNNALLQKLQKNLKLSKADRADLKLAPATYLLCYLNGFEEAKDQMEILKNTTKSVDEKVYNNLKESLRILRKVRYS
;
A
#
# COMPACT_ATOMS: atom_id res chain seq x y z
N VAL A 1 2.39 -13.02 9.25
CA VAL A 1 3.56 -13.58 9.96
C VAL A 1 3.64 -12.88 11.29
N ASP A 2 3.78 -13.62 12.38
CA ASP A 2 3.87 -13.06 13.73
C ASP A 2 5.25 -13.35 14.29
N ILE A 3 5.94 -12.31 14.77
CA ILE A 3 7.27 -12.42 15.37
C ILE A 3 7.19 -11.87 16.78
N GLU A 4 7.64 -12.66 17.75
CA GLU A 4 7.59 -12.32 19.17
C GLU A 4 8.99 -12.48 19.79
N LEU A 5 9.48 -11.39 20.39
CA LEU A 5 10.64 -11.41 21.27
C LEU A 5 10.14 -11.70 22.69
N ILE A 6 10.30 -12.96 23.12
CA ILE A 6 9.61 -13.56 24.27
C ILE A 6 9.99 -12.89 25.59
N ASN A 7 11.25 -12.48 25.77
CA ASN A 7 11.71 -11.91 27.03
C ASN A 7 11.26 -10.44 27.19
N GLU A 8 10.91 -9.76 26.10
CA GLU A 8 10.75 -8.30 26.06
C GLU A 8 9.34 -7.82 25.66
N GLN A 9 8.39 -8.74 25.43
CA GLN A 9 7.00 -8.44 25.03
C GLN A 9 6.87 -7.60 23.75
N VAL A 10 7.89 -7.61 22.87
CA VAL A 10 7.82 -6.97 21.56
C VAL A 10 7.20 -7.92 20.55
N LYS A 11 6.18 -7.45 19.82
CA LYS A 11 5.52 -8.22 18.76
C LYS A 11 5.50 -7.41 17.47
N LEU A 12 6.00 -8.01 16.38
CA LEU A 12 5.86 -7.51 15.03
C LEU A 12 4.75 -8.31 14.34
N PHE A 13 3.79 -7.60 13.75
CA PHE A 13 2.63 -8.20 13.11
C PHE A 13 2.60 -7.84 11.63
N TYR A 14 2.58 -8.87 10.79
CA TYR A 14 2.37 -8.76 9.36
C TYR A 14 1.06 -9.46 9.00
N SER A 15 0.18 -8.74 8.31
CA SER A 15 -1.10 -9.25 7.85
C SER A 15 -0.93 -10.35 6.80
N ALA A 16 -2.01 -11.07 6.50
CA ALA A 16 -2.02 -12.05 5.42
C ALA A 16 -1.93 -11.42 4.01
N LEU A 17 -2.02 -10.09 3.92
CA LEU A 17 -1.92 -9.33 2.66
C LEU A 17 -0.53 -8.72 2.47
N ASP A 18 0.32 -8.75 3.49
CA ASP A 18 1.66 -8.19 3.41
C ASP A 18 2.60 -9.21 2.76
N GLU A 19 3.34 -8.73 1.77
CA GLU A 19 4.34 -9.52 1.06
C GLU A 19 5.69 -9.19 1.69
N ILE A 20 6.40 -10.19 2.21
CA ILE A 20 7.64 -9.98 2.95
C ILE A 20 8.75 -10.92 2.49
N SER A 21 10.00 -10.48 2.64
CA SER A 21 11.17 -11.36 2.71
C SER A 21 11.77 -11.30 4.12
N ILE A 22 12.44 -12.38 4.52
CA ILE A 22 13.13 -12.47 5.80
C ILE A 22 14.56 -12.92 5.51
N ASP A 23 15.52 -12.14 5.98
CA ASP A 23 16.94 -12.42 5.87
C ASP A 23 17.55 -12.55 7.27
N ILE A 24 18.25 -13.65 7.52
CA ILE A 24 18.75 -14.00 8.85
C ILE A 24 20.25 -14.28 8.76
N THR A 25 21.03 -13.68 9.65
CA THR A 25 22.45 -13.98 9.86
C THR A 25 22.67 -14.46 11.30
N GLU A 26 23.92 -14.58 11.75
CA GLU A 26 24.24 -14.91 13.14
C GLU A 26 23.73 -13.83 14.11
N ASP A 27 23.90 -12.56 13.74
CA ASP A 27 23.61 -11.42 14.62
C ASP A 27 22.43 -10.57 14.14
N THR A 28 21.82 -10.88 13.00
CA THR A 28 20.76 -10.05 12.42
C THR A 28 19.53 -10.83 11.98
N PHE A 29 18.38 -10.19 12.15
CA PHE A 29 17.10 -10.60 11.60
C PHE A 29 16.47 -9.41 10.89
N ALA A 30 16.39 -9.45 9.56
CA ALA A 30 15.84 -8.38 8.73
C ALA A 30 14.55 -8.83 8.04
N ILE A 31 13.58 -7.94 8.00
CA ILE A 31 12.29 -8.15 7.33
C ILE A 31 12.07 -7.02 6.35
N THR A 32 11.95 -7.35 5.07
CA THR A 32 11.59 -6.37 4.05
C THR A 32 10.14 -6.54 3.66
N GLU A 33 9.31 -5.53 3.88
CA GLU A 33 7.94 -5.46 3.37
C GLU A 33 7.94 -4.97 1.92
N TYR A 34 7.10 -5.57 1.07
CA TYR A 34 6.95 -5.21 -0.33
C TYR A 34 5.52 -4.75 -0.63
N VAL A 35 5.41 -3.80 -1.56
CA VAL A 35 4.14 -3.40 -2.16
C VAL A 35 4.11 -3.77 -3.64
N GLN A 36 3.04 -4.43 -4.09
CA GLN A 36 2.82 -4.68 -5.50
C GLN A 36 2.17 -3.46 -6.16
N LEU A 37 2.86 -2.87 -7.15
CA LEU A 37 2.39 -1.72 -7.92
C LEU A 37 2.66 -1.88 -9.41
N GLY A 38 1.78 -1.31 -10.23
CA GLY A 38 1.87 -1.44 -11.67
C GLY A 38 0.64 -0.95 -12.41
N LEU A 39 0.81 -0.66 -13.71
CA LEU A 39 -0.29 -0.38 -14.62
C LEU A 39 -0.55 -1.59 -15.53
N GLY A 40 -1.82 -1.99 -15.62
CA GLY A 40 -2.23 -3.12 -16.45
C GLY A 40 -1.48 -4.41 -16.07
N ARG A 41 -0.76 -4.98 -17.05
CA ARG A 41 -0.01 -6.23 -16.89
C ARG A 41 1.38 -6.06 -16.25
N GLU A 42 1.86 -4.83 -16.14
CA GLU A 42 3.21 -4.54 -15.63
C GLU A 42 3.19 -4.36 -14.11
N GLN A 43 2.80 -5.41 -13.38
CA GLN A 43 2.85 -5.43 -11.92
C GLN A 43 4.25 -5.84 -11.45
N ARG A 44 4.81 -5.10 -10.49
CA ARG A 44 6.10 -5.39 -9.85
C ARG A 44 6.01 -5.21 -8.34
N TYR A 45 6.87 -5.91 -7.62
CA TYR A 45 7.04 -5.73 -6.19
C TYR A 45 8.12 -4.67 -5.93
N TYR A 46 7.82 -3.72 -5.06
CA TYR A 46 8.73 -2.67 -4.64
C TYR A 46 8.97 -2.79 -3.14
N PRO A 47 10.23 -2.83 -2.66
CA PRO A 47 10.54 -2.78 -1.24
C PRO A 47 9.97 -1.50 -0.63
N LEU A 48 9.18 -1.61 0.44
CA LEU A 48 8.49 -0.50 1.10
C LEU A 48 9.26 -0.08 2.37
N GLU A 49 9.44 -1.00 3.29
CA GLU A 49 10.08 -0.77 4.58
C GLU A 49 10.93 -1.98 4.95
N GLU A 50 12.07 -1.74 5.56
CA GLU A 50 12.90 -2.77 6.17
C GLU A 50 12.93 -2.60 7.69
N VAL A 51 12.67 -3.69 8.41
CA VAL A 51 12.83 -3.77 9.86
C VAL A 51 14.00 -4.68 10.15
N GLY A 52 15.10 -4.10 10.64
CA GLY A 52 16.30 -4.82 11.05
C GLY A 52 16.38 -4.96 12.56
N ILE A 53 16.64 -6.16 13.04
CA ILE A 53 16.95 -6.47 14.43
C ILE A 53 18.41 -6.93 14.49
N THR A 54 19.24 -6.22 15.26
CA THR A 54 20.65 -6.58 15.48
C THR A 54 20.83 -7.03 16.92
N PHE A 55 21.35 -8.24 17.13
CA PHE A 55 21.66 -8.81 18.44
C PHE A 55 23.12 -8.58 18.78
N ASN A 56 23.40 -8.21 20.02
CA ASN A 56 24.74 -8.00 20.54
C ASN A 56 25.12 -9.13 21.51
N ASP A 57 26.41 -9.43 21.63
CA ASP A 57 26.96 -10.48 22.51
C ASP A 57 26.56 -10.35 23.98
N ASN A 58 26.29 -9.12 24.44
CA ASN A 58 25.87 -8.86 25.82
C ASN A 58 24.38 -9.14 26.08
N GLY A 59 23.67 -9.74 25.11
CA GLY A 59 22.25 -10.07 25.19
C GLY A 59 21.32 -8.88 24.94
N THR A 60 21.85 -7.73 24.53
CA THR A 60 21.02 -6.59 24.08
C THR A 60 20.75 -6.68 22.58
N TYR A 61 19.76 -5.95 22.10
CA TYR A 61 19.49 -5.82 20.67
C TYR A 61 19.01 -4.42 20.32
N GLN A 62 19.05 -4.09 19.04
CA GLN A 62 18.50 -2.87 18.48
C GLN A 62 17.52 -3.22 17.36
N ILE A 63 16.36 -2.55 17.36
CA ILE A 63 15.41 -2.61 16.25
C ILE A 63 15.47 -1.27 15.52
N VAL A 64 15.69 -1.31 14.21
CA VAL A 64 15.68 -0.15 13.31
C VAL A 64 14.65 -0.41 12.23
N SER A 65 13.83 0.60 11.95
CA SER A 65 12.88 0.58 10.83
C SER A 65 13.28 1.67 9.84
N GLU A 66 13.43 1.32 8.56
CA GLU A 66 13.79 2.25 7.50
C GLU A 66 12.80 2.14 6.32
N LEU A 67 12.24 3.28 5.90
CA LEU A 67 11.46 3.35 4.67
C LEU A 67 12.39 3.41 3.47
N ILE A 68 12.55 2.27 2.79
CA ILE A 68 13.41 2.12 1.60
C ILE A 68 12.64 2.25 0.28
N PHE A 69 11.43 2.83 0.34
CA PHE A 69 10.49 2.84 -0.78
C PHE A 69 10.88 3.78 -1.91
N GLN A 70 11.02 3.22 -3.11
CA GLN A 70 11.18 3.95 -4.36
C GLN A 70 9.99 3.68 -5.28
N PRO A 71 9.01 4.59 -5.36
CA PRO A 71 7.80 4.36 -6.14
C PRO A 71 8.07 4.40 -7.65
N PRO A 72 7.37 3.58 -8.45
CA PRO A 72 7.47 3.65 -9.90
C PRO A 72 7.01 5.01 -10.43
N GLN A 73 7.78 5.52 -11.40
CA GLN A 73 7.48 6.77 -12.08
C GLN A 73 6.80 6.48 -13.42
N TYR A 74 5.70 7.20 -13.68
CA TYR A 74 4.96 7.10 -14.93
C TYR A 74 4.81 8.46 -15.59
N ASP A 75 4.55 8.47 -16.89
CA ASP A 75 4.31 9.72 -17.59
C ASP A 75 3.02 10.39 -17.06
N ARG A 76 3.11 11.70 -16.83
CA ARG A 76 2.03 12.48 -16.23
C ARG A 76 0.74 12.46 -17.06
N LYS A 77 0.84 12.31 -18.39
CA LYS A 77 -0.32 12.33 -19.28
C LYS A 77 -1.16 11.06 -19.10
N THR A 78 -0.52 9.89 -19.06
CA THR A 78 -1.15 8.61 -18.77
C THR A 78 -1.82 8.64 -17.39
N LEU A 79 -1.10 9.09 -16.37
CA LEU A 79 -1.67 9.20 -15.02
C LEU A 79 -2.83 10.18 -14.95
N PHE A 80 -2.80 11.29 -15.70
CA PHE A 80 -3.93 12.22 -15.76
C PHE A 80 -5.19 11.58 -16.33
N HIS A 81 -5.07 10.75 -17.37
CA HIS A 81 -6.21 10.00 -17.92
C HIS A 81 -6.75 8.96 -16.92
N ILE A 82 -5.86 8.26 -16.23
CA ILE A 82 -6.22 7.28 -15.20
C ILE A 82 -6.93 7.97 -14.04
N TYR A 83 -6.36 9.05 -13.52
CA TYR A 83 -6.93 9.86 -12.45
C TYR A 83 -8.35 10.35 -12.79
N ASN A 84 -8.55 10.89 -14.00
CA ASN A 84 -9.87 11.35 -14.44
C ASN A 84 -10.87 10.21 -14.60
N THR A 85 -10.43 9.05 -15.09
CA THR A 85 -11.28 7.85 -15.18
C THR A 85 -11.75 7.42 -13.79
N ASN A 86 -10.83 7.37 -12.82
CA ASN A 86 -11.18 7.04 -11.44
C ASN A 86 -12.13 8.07 -10.82
N ASN A 87 -11.92 9.36 -11.08
CA ASN A 87 -12.80 10.43 -10.57
C ASN A 87 -14.21 10.34 -11.15
N ALA A 88 -14.33 10.05 -12.46
CA ALA A 88 -15.61 9.84 -13.10
C ALA A 88 -16.36 8.64 -12.49
N LEU A 89 -15.64 7.55 -12.19
CA LEU A 89 -16.18 6.39 -11.51
C LEU A 89 -16.66 6.73 -10.08
N LEU A 90 -15.86 7.48 -9.32
CA LEU A 90 -16.24 7.94 -7.99
C LEU A 90 -17.51 8.79 -8.02
N GLN A 91 -17.63 9.72 -8.97
CA GLN A 91 -18.85 10.51 -9.14
C GLN A 91 -20.08 9.65 -9.45
N LYS A 92 -19.95 8.59 -10.25
CA LYS A 92 -21.05 7.64 -10.51
C LYS A 92 -21.48 6.94 -9.22
N LEU A 93 -20.52 6.50 -8.40
CA LEU A 93 -20.78 5.85 -7.11
C LEU A 93 -21.49 6.78 -6.14
N GLN A 94 -21.01 8.02 -5.99
CA GLN A 94 -21.64 9.01 -5.10
C GLN A 94 -23.08 9.35 -5.51
N LYS A 95 -23.37 9.31 -6.82
CA LYS A 95 -24.72 9.50 -7.39
C LYS A 95 -25.57 8.23 -7.39
N ASN A 96 -25.09 7.13 -6.81
CA ASN A 96 -25.75 5.81 -6.82
C ASN A 96 -26.15 5.33 -8.24
N LEU A 97 -25.35 5.68 -9.25
CA LEU A 97 -25.60 5.25 -10.62
C LEU A 97 -25.21 3.78 -10.81
N LYS A 98 -25.94 3.08 -11.68
CA LYS A 98 -25.64 1.68 -12.00
C LYS A 98 -24.29 1.57 -12.70
N LEU A 99 -23.36 0.82 -12.10
CA LEU A 99 -22.06 0.54 -12.69
C LEU A 99 -22.14 -0.50 -13.80
N SER A 100 -21.51 -0.20 -14.93
CA SER A 100 -21.30 -1.16 -16.03
C SER A 100 -20.28 -2.24 -15.63
N LYS A 101 -20.10 -3.25 -16.49
CA LYS A 101 -19.04 -4.26 -16.27
C LYS A 101 -17.64 -3.64 -16.28
N ALA A 102 -17.40 -2.66 -17.15
CA ALA A 102 -16.14 -1.92 -17.21
C ALA A 102 -15.92 -1.10 -15.93
N ASP A 103 -16.93 -0.34 -15.50
CA ASP A 103 -16.85 0.44 -14.26
C ASP A 103 -16.48 -0.43 -13.04
N ARG A 104 -17.00 -1.65 -12.96
CA ARG A 104 -16.68 -2.59 -11.88
C ARG A 104 -15.26 -3.14 -11.98
N ALA A 105 -14.72 -3.30 -13.19
CA ALA A 105 -13.33 -3.68 -13.38
C ALA A 105 -12.41 -2.52 -12.96
N ASP A 106 -12.73 -1.30 -13.38
CA ASP A 106 -11.99 -0.08 -13.01
C ASP A 106 -12.05 0.16 -11.49
N LEU A 107 -13.18 -0.11 -10.85
CA LEU A 107 -13.34 0.01 -9.39
C LEU A 107 -12.36 -0.88 -8.62
N LYS A 108 -12.06 -2.07 -9.15
CA LYS A 108 -11.08 -2.99 -8.53
C LYS A 108 -9.65 -2.47 -8.64
N LEU A 109 -9.36 -1.68 -9.67
CA LEU A 109 -8.04 -1.10 -9.95
C LEU A 109 -7.85 0.27 -9.27
N ALA A 110 -8.95 1.00 -9.01
CA ALA A 110 -8.96 2.33 -8.44
C ALA A 110 -8.04 2.54 -7.22
N PRO A 111 -7.93 1.60 -6.25
CA PRO A 111 -7.04 1.79 -5.10
C PRO A 111 -5.58 1.91 -5.51
N ALA A 112 -5.10 0.96 -6.31
CA ALA A 112 -3.72 0.93 -6.80
C ALA A 112 -3.43 2.12 -7.74
N THR A 113 -4.37 2.46 -8.62
CA THR A 113 -4.15 3.54 -9.58
C THR A 113 -4.22 4.93 -8.96
N TYR A 114 -5.06 5.17 -7.95
CA TYR A 114 -4.99 6.42 -7.18
C TYR A 114 -3.72 6.51 -6.34
N LEU A 115 -3.27 5.40 -5.73
CA LEU A 115 -1.99 5.36 -5.02
C LEU A 115 -0.84 5.76 -5.95
N LEU A 116 -0.78 5.19 -7.16
CA LEU A 116 0.20 5.56 -8.18
C LEU A 116 0.11 7.05 -8.56
N CYS A 117 -1.10 7.59 -8.74
CA CYS A 117 -1.29 9.02 -9.01
C CYS A 117 -0.70 9.88 -7.88
N TYR A 118 -0.99 9.54 -6.62
CA TYR A 118 -0.46 10.29 -5.47
C TYR A 118 1.08 10.25 -5.42
N LEU A 119 1.66 9.06 -5.57
CA LEU A 119 3.12 8.85 -5.57
C LEU A 119 3.84 9.54 -6.73
N ASN A 120 3.11 9.97 -7.76
CA ASN A 120 3.59 10.70 -8.94
C ASN A 120 3.11 12.17 -8.96
N GLY A 121 2.73 12.73 -7.81
CA GLY A 121 2.48 14.17 -7.64
C GLY A 121 1.04 14.64 -7.86
N PHE A 122 0.06 13.74 -7.90
CA PHE A 122 -1.37 14.09 -7.88
C PHE A 122 -1.89 14.04 -6.44
N GLU A 123 -1.59 15.08 -5.67
CA GLU A 123 -1.84 15.10 -4.21
C GLU A 123 -3.30 14.85 -3.85
N GLU A 124 -4.24 15.35 -4.65
CA GLU A 124 -5.69 15.21 -4.44
C GLU A 124 -6.16 13.76 -4.54
N ALA A 125 -5.37 12.86 -5.15
CA ALA A 125 -5.71 11.44 -5.24
C ALA A 125 -5.88 10.79 -3.85
N LYS A 126 -5.19 11.30 -2.82
CA LYS A 126 -5.39 10.85 -1.44
C LYS A 126 -6.82 11.13 -0.97
N ASP A 127 -7.30 12.34 -1.19
CA ASP A 127 -8.64 12.74 -0.75
C ASP A 127 -9.71 11.97 -1.53
N GLN A 128 -9.50 11.76 -2.83
CA GLN A 128 -10.40 10.93 -3.64
C GLN A 128 -10.45 9.47 -3.15
N MET A 129 -9.32 8.89 -2.72
CA MET A 129 -9.29 7.56 -2.12
C MET A 129 -10.07 7.49 -0.80
N GLU A 130 -9.96 8.51 0.06
CA GLU A 130 -10.70 8.57 1.32
C GLU A 130 -12.22 8.62 1.08
N ILE A 131 -12.66 9.45 0.11
CA ILE A 131 -14.07 9.53 -0.29
C ILE A 131 -14.52 8.19 -0.89
N LEU A 132 -13.72 7.60 -1.77
CA LEU A 132 -14.04 6.31 -2.40
C LEU A 132 -14.18 5.21 -1.34
N LYS A 133 -13.26 5.14 -0.37
CA LYS A 133 -13.29 4.16 0.74
C LYS A 133 -14.60 4.25 1.53
N ASN A 134 -15.03 5.46 1.86
CA ASN A 134 -16.28 5.66 2.59
C ASN A 134 -17.51 5.26 1.76
N THR A 135 -17.42 5.40 0.44
CA THR A 135 -18.50 5.07 -0.50
C THR A 135 -18.57 3.57 -0.82
N THR A 136 -17.45 2.85 -0.82
CA THR A 136 -17.36 1.43 -1.22
C THR A 136 -17.55 0.44 -0.07
N LYS A 137 -17.59 0.91 1.19
CA LYS A 137 -17.69 0.06 2.40
C LYS A 137 -18.84 -0.95 2.34
N SER A 138 -19.98 -0.59 1.75
CA SER A 138 -21.15 -1.45 1.59
C SER A 138 -21.29 -2.09 0.21
N VAL A 139 -20.40 -1.77 -0.73
CA VAL A 139 -20.51 -2.14 -2.15
C VAL A 139 -19.58 -3.29 -2.52
N ASP A 140 -18.33 -3.23 -2.08
CA ASP A 140 -17.31 -4.23 -2.40
C ASP A 140 -16.23 -4.24 -1.30
N GLU A 141 -16.28 -5.28 -0.44
CA GLU A 141 -15.37 -5.44 0.69
C GLU A 141 -13.90 -5.53 0.26
N LYS A 142 -13.64 -6.18 -0.89
CA LYS A 142 -12.28 -6.32 -1.40
C LYS A 142 -11.71 -4.97 -1.81
N VAL A 143 -12.49 -4.16 -2.51
CA VAL A 143 -12.08 -2.79 -2.89
C VAL A 143 -11.87 -1.93 -1.65
N TYR A 144 -12.76 -2.04 -0.66
CA TYR A 144 -12.64 -1.33 0.61
C TYR A 144 -11.33 -1.65 1.34
N ASN A 145 -10.98 -2.93 1.44
CA ASN A 145 -9.72 -3.37 2.05
C ASN A 145 -8.49 -2.89 1.27
N ASN A 146 -8.52 -2.98 -0.06
CA ASN A 146 -7.42 -2.46 -0.90
C ASN A 146 -7.23 -0.95 -0.75
N LEU A 147 -8.30 -0.17 -0.52
CA LEU A 147 -8.19 1.27 -0.22
C LEU A 147 -7.56 1.53 1.14
N LYS A 148 -7.89 0.73 2.16
CA LYS A 148 -7.24 0.83 3.47
C LYS A 148 -5.74 0.58 3.37
N GLU A 149 -5.34 -0.43 2.61
CA GLU A 149 -3.92 -0.73 2.37
C GLU A 149 -3.23 0.37 1.59
N SER A 150 -3.85 0.87 0.51
CA SER A 150 -3.31 1.99 -0.27
C SER A 150 -3.10 3.23 0.61
N LEU A 151 -4.05 3.55 1.49
CA LEU A 151 -3.93 4.65 2.46
C LEU A 151 -2.92 4.35 3.58
N ARG A 152 -2.68 3.08 3.96
CA ARG A 152 -1.63 2.67 4.91
C ARG A 152 -0.25 2.97 4.34
N ILE A 153 -0.02 2.60 3.08
CA ILE A 153 1.21 2.88 2.35
C ILE A 153 1.45 4.40 2.30
N LEU A 154 0.42 5.20 1.96
CA LEU A 154 0.55 6.66 1.97
C LEU A 154 0.90 7.24 3.34
N ARG A 155 0.41 6.66 4.44
CA ARG A 155 0.81 7.11 5.78
C ARG A 155 2.28 6.80 6.04
N LYS A 156 2.77 5.60 5.69
CA LYS A 156 4.20 5.25 5.84
C LYS A 156 5.08 6.25 5.07
N VAL A 157 4.80 6.44 3.77
CA VAL A 157 5.59 7.33 2.90
C VAL A 157 5.64 8.79 3.39
N ARG A 158 4.63 9.27 4.12
CA ARG A 158 4.55 10.66 4.59
C ARG A 158 5.22 10.94 5.92
N TYR A 159 5.33 9.93 6.78
CA TYR A 159 5.77 10.10 8.18
C TYR A 159 7.13 9.46 8.47
N SER A 160 7.75 8.86 7.45
CA SER A 160 9.15 8.41 7.47
C SER A 160 10.13 9.55 7.17
#